data_AF-A0A1U8HJC9-F1
#
_entry.id   AF-A0A1U8HJC9-F1
#
_cell.length_a   1.000
_cell.length_b   1.000
_cell.length_c   1.000
_cell.angle_alpha   90.00
_cell.angle_beta   90.00
_cell.angle_gamma   90.00
#
_symmetry.space_group_name_H-M   'P 1'
#
loop_
_entity.id
_entity.type
_entity.pdbx_description
1 polymer ?
#
loop_
_entity_poly.entity_id
_entity_poly.type
_entity_poly.pdbx_seq_one_letter_code
_entity_poly.pdbx_strand_id
1 'polypeptide(L)'
;MATHNLAVILKNPSNDAEFLLLKQTPPPKFSEDQYDSYVDSDLWDLPSTLLNLQHDHSHPGIVIQGAQSSHNIDLTKFDVQLALTGVLEKLGLKVNDVGEWSLFKYVEEAEFGPGFPVNTVFIMGKLLDGNQNCQGLWKWMSTESCLTWLLEVKPCSDRVGPLVVLALINDSLQSAAWTLPPTLRYQEYPPGVVILPMQSKTRKPFLTTNLVIFAPKQVSDTVGDCSFVAHGDALIVDPGCRHEYHEELKQIVACLPEKLIVFVTHHHLDHVEGLSIIQKCNPNATLLAHENTMRRIGKGDWSLGYTSVSGEEDILVGGHRLTVIFAPGHTDSHMALLDVSTNSLIVGDHCVGQGSAALDITSGGNMTEYFQTSYKFLELSPHTLIPMHGRVNLWPKNMLCGYLKNRRNREESILKAIENGAETLFDIVANVYSGVDCSLWTAAASNVRLHVDHLDQQKKLSKDLHFIINFGYWDRKFRYPTQCAQLNPVGIFCSEVP
;
A
#
# COMPACT_ATOMS: atom_id res chain seq x y z
N MET A 1 -8.72 -20.47 2.13
CA MET A 1 -7.42 -20.87 2.72
C MET A 1 -6.71 -19.59 3.13
N ALA A 2 -6.03 -19.58 4.27
CA ALA A 2 -5.24 -18.44 4.74
C ALA A 2 -3.76 -18.84 4.79
N THR A 3 -2.88 -17.91 4.47
CA THR A 3 -1.44 -18.05 4.68
C THR A 3 -1.15 -17.78 6.15
N HIS A 4 -0.35 -18.63 6.79
CA HIS A 4 0.04 -18.42 8.19
C HIS A 4 1.51 -18.00 8.24
N ASN A 5 1.82 -17.03 9.08
CA ASN A 5 3.16 -16.54 9.34
C ASN A 5 3.51 -16.80 10.81
N LEU A 6 4.77 -17.13 11.08
CA LEU A 6 5.31 -17.25 12.42
C LEU A 6 6.30 -16.10 12.63
N ALA A 7 6.06 -15.27 13.63
CA ALA A 7 6.97 -14.23 14.09
C ALA A 7 7.46 -14.55 15.50
N VAL A 8 8.76 -14.30 15.75
CA VAL A 8 9.41 -14.70 16.99
C VAL A 8 9.87 -13.48 17.78
N ILE A 9 9.49 -13.42 19.06
CA ILE A 9 9.96 -12.42 20.02
C ILE A 9 11.01 -13.08 20.91
N LEU A 10 12.29 -12.83 20.64
CA LEU A 10 13.39 -13.29 21.48
C LEU A 10 13.75 -12.22 22.50
N LYS A 11 13.62 -12.54 23.79
CA LYS A 11 13.97 -11.64 24.90
C LYS A 11 15.47 -11.66 25.20
N ASN A 12 16.03 -10.49 25.49
CA ASN A 12 17.42 -10.35 25.90
C ASN A 12 17.62 -10.95 27.31
N PRO A 13 18.56 -11.90 27.51
CA PRO A 13 18.81 -12.50 28.82
C PRO A 13 19.33 -11.50 29.87
N SER A 14 19.99 -10.43 29.40
CA SER A 14 20.60 -9.40 30.25
C SER A 14 19.69 -8.19 30.49
N ASN A 15 18.61 -8.04 29.71
CA ASN A 15 17.68 -6.91 29.81
C ASN A 15 16.26 -7.31 29.34
N ASP A 16 15.36 -7.65 30.26
CA ASP A 16 14.01 -8.14 29.92
C ASP A 16 13.13 -7.11 29.16
N ALA A 17 13.52 -5.82 29.16
CA ALA A 17 12.86 -4.76 28.38
C ALA A 17 13.18 -4.83 26.87
N GLU A 18 14.26 -5.53 26.50
CA GLU A 18 14.72 -5.63 25.11
C GLU A 18 14.29 -6.94 24.43
N PHE A 19 14.15 -6.84 23.11
CA PHE A 19 13.91 -7.95 22.21
C PHE A 19 14.75 -7.81 20.94
N LEU A 20 14.97 -8.94 20.28
CA LEU A 20 15.80 -9.02 19.09
C LEU A 20 15.02 -8.60 17.84
N LEU A 21 15.60 -7.68 17.07
CA LEU A 21 15.17 -7.36 15.70
C LEU A 21 16.17 -7.90 14.68
N LEU A 22 15.66 -8.49 13.61
CA LEU A 22 16.43 -8.94 12.46
C LEU A 22 16.36 -7.90 11.35
N LYS A 23 17.50 -7.61 10.74
CA LYS A 23 17.57 -6.79 9.52
C LYS A 23 16.88 -7.53 8.39
N GLN A 24 15.89 -6.88 7.77
CA GLN A 24 15.12 -7.45 6.68
C GLN A 24 15.90 -7.35 5.36
N THR A 25 15.80 -8.40 4.55
CA THR A 25 16.42 -8.43 3.22
C THR A 25 15.63 -7.52 2.28
N PRO A 26 16.27 -6.54 1.62
CA PRO A 26 15.60 -5.72 0.62
C PRO A 26 15.21 -6.56 -0.62
N PRO A 27 14.25 -6.10 -1.43
CA PRO A 27 13.91 -6.76 -2.68
C PRO A 27 15.13 -6.85 -3.63
N PRO A 28 15.11 -7.77 -4.60
CA PRO A 28 16.18 -7.88 -5.59
C PRO A 28 16.41 -6.57 -6.35
N LYS A 29 17.67 -6.33 -6.69
CA LYS A 29 18.09 -5.21 -7.54
C LYS A 29 17.64 -5.40 -8.98
N PHE A 30 17.46 -4.30 -9.70
CA PHE A 30 17.03 -4.28 -11.09
C PHE A 30 18.16 -4.55 -12.08
N SER A 31 19.42 -4.58 -11.62
CA SER A 31 20.64 -4.69 -12.44
C SER A 31 20.83 -3.51 -13.40
N GLU A 32 20.42 -2.32 -12.95
CA GLU A 32 20.48 -1.07 -13.70
C GLU A 32 20.81 0.09 -12.75
N ASP A 33 21.98 0.72 -12.94
CA ASP A 33 22.49 1.77 -12.03
C ASP A 33 21.52 2.94 -11.83
N GLN A 34 20.73 3.29 -12.85
CA GLN A 34 19.73 4.36 -12.76
C GLN A 34 18.64 4.09 -11.72
N TYR A 35 18.33 2.83 -11.43
CA TYR A 35 17.31 2.42 -10.47
C TYR A 35 17.95 1.91 -9.17
N ASP A 36 19.04 1.17 -9.27
CA ASP A 36 19.72 0.57 -8.12
C ASP A 36 20.51 1.59 -7.27
N SER A 37 20.64 2.83 -7.74
CA SER A 37 21.15 3.96 -6.96
C SER A 37 20.15 4.50 -5.93
N TYR A 38 18.85 4.22 -6.10
CA TYR A 38 17.82 4.56 -5.12
C TYR A 38 17.72 3.46 -4.05
N VAL A 39 18.39 3.69 -2.93
CA VAL A 39 18.47 2.70 -1.84
C VAL A 39 17.54 3.09 -0.69
N ASP A 40 16.64 2.16 -0.34
CA ASP A 40 15.82 2.24 0.86
C ASP A 40 16.67 2.02 2.12
N SER A 41 16.37 2.76 3.19
CA SER A 41 17.04 2.57 4.47
C SER A 41 16.76 1.19 5.07
N ASP A 42 17.68 0.74 5.92
CA ASP A 42 17.58 -0.55 6.60
C ASP A 42 16.26 -0.68 7.36
N LEU A 43 15.60 -1.81 7.17
CA LEU A 43 14.37 -2.18 7.86
C LEU A 43 14.68 -3.25 8.90
N TRP A 44 14.25 -3.04 10.13
CA TRP A 44 14.43 -3.96 11.25
C TRP A 44 13.06 -4.41 11.74
N ASP A 45 12.83 -5.72 11.82
CA ASP A 45 11.54 -6.24 12.28
C ASP A 45 11.74 -7.54 13.07
N LEU A 46 10.67 -8.04 13.68
CA LEU A 46 10.70 -9.34 14.34
C LEU A 46 11.11 -10.43 13.34
N PRO A 47 12.04 -11.34 13.70
CA PRO A 47 12.36 -12.50 12.88
C PRO A 47 11.09 -13.30 12.55
N SER A 48 10.86 -13.57 11.26
CA SER A 48 9.65 -14.26 10.82
C SER A 48 9.87 -15.23 9.66
N THR A 49 8.92 -16.15 9.49
CA THR A 49 8.88 -17.11 8.38
C THR A 49 7.46 -17.66 8.18
N LEU A 50 7.19 -18.17 6.98
CA LEU A 50 5.91 -18.81 6.66
C LEU A 50 5.71 -20.06 7.52
N LEU A 51 4.53 -20.21 8.10
CA LEU A 51 4.13 -21.31 8.95
C LEU A 51 3.32 -22.32 8.13
N ASN A 52 3.98 -23.40 7.72
CA ASN A 52 3.39 -24.43 6.87
C ASN A 52 2.58 -25.44 7.68
N LEU A 53 1.59 -26.06 7.03
CA LEU A 53 0.84 -27.18 7.61
C LEU A 53 1.76 -28.37 7.83
N GLN A 54 1.53 -29.09 8.92
CA GLN A 54 2.24 -30.32 9.23
C GLN A 54 1.75 -31.44 8.31
N HIS A 55 2.68 -32.07 7.57
CA HIS A 55 2.36 -33.19 6.68
C HIS A 55 2.53 -34.57 7.34
N ASP A 56 3.35 -34.67 8.41
CA ASP A 56 3.60 -35.92 9.15
C ASP A 56 3.62 -35.69 10.68
N HIS A 57 2.89 -36.51 11.44
CA HIS A 57 2.76 -36.43 12.91
C HIS A 57 3.96 -37.02 13.68
N SER A 58 5.12 -37.23 13.04
CA SER A 58 6.17 -38.12 13.54
C SER A 58 7.29 -37.46 14.35
N HIS A 59 7.31 -36.14 14.52
CA HIS A 59 8.35 -35.46 15.31
C HIS A 59 7.82 -35.01 16.67
N PRO A 60 8.52 -35.32 17.79
CA PRO A 60 8.20 -34.71 19.08
C PRO A 60 8.48 -33.21 18.97
N GLY A 61 7.41 -32.44 18.75
CA GLY A 61 7.50 -31.00 18.52
C GLY A 61 7.99 -30.24 19.75
N ILE A 62 8.57 -29.07 19.50
CA ILE A 62 8.90 -28.10 20.55
C ILE A 62 7.62 -27.79 21.34
N VAL A 63 7.69 -27.90 22.67
CA VAL A 63 6.55 -27.61 23.54
C VAL A 63 6.37 -26.09 23.62
N ILE A 64 5.24 -25.61 23.11
CA ILE A 64 4.83 -24.21 23.21
C ILE A 64 3.81 -24.09 24.34
N GLN A 65 4.19 -23.41 25.42
CA GLN A 65 3.27 -23.11 26.52
C GLN A 65 2.11 -22.23 26.03
N GLY A 66 0.90 -22.48 26.51
CA GLY A 66 -0.30 -21.73 26.12
C GLY A 66 -0.93 -22.12 24.78
N ALA A 67 -0.32 -23.03 24.01
CA ALA A 67 -0.84 -23.49 22.73
C ALA A 67 -2.19 -24.23 22.84
N GLN A 68 -2.38 -25.05 23.88
CA GLN A 68 -3.61 -25.83 24.07
C GLN A 68 -4.79 -25.02 24.65
N SER A 69 -4.52 -23.83 25.20
CA SER A 69 -5.52 -22.95 25.80
C SER A 69 -6.06 -21.88 24.84
N SER A 70 -5.47 -21.75 23.64
CA SER A 70 -5.92 -20.77 22.65
C SER A 70 -7.10 -21.31 21.85
N HIS A 71 -8.27 -20.67 21.97
CA HIS A 71 -9.44 -21.01 21.15
C HIS A 71 -9.31 -20.59 19.68
N ASN A 72 -8.31 -19.75 19.35
CA ASN A 72 -8.24 -19.08 18.05
C ASN A 72 -7.29 -19.77 17.06
N ILE A 73 -6.35 -20.60 17.53
CA ILE A 73 -5.46 -21.37 16.66
C ILE A 73 -5.05 -22.69 17.30
N ASP A 74 -5.11 -23.75 16.49
CA ASP A 74 -4.60 -25.08 16.84
C ASP A 74 -3.21 -25.27 16.23
N LEU A 75 -2.16 -25.03 17.03
CA LEU A 75 -0.77 -25.13 16.58
C LEU A 75 -0.35 -26.55 16.20
N THR A 76 -1.11 -27.59 16.60
CA THR A 76 -0.79 -28.99 16.25
C THR A 76 -0.97 -29.30 14.76
N LYS A 77 -1.59 -28.38 14.01
CA LYS A 77 -1.76 -28.48 12.55
C LYS A 77 -0.56 -27.96 11.77
N PHE A 78 0.43 -27.36 12.43
CA PHE A 78 1.53 -26.66 11.77
C PHE A 78 2.89 -27.23 12.17
N ASP A 79 3.86 -27.15 11.25
CA ASP A 79 5.25 -27.49 11.53
C ASP A 79 5.98 -26.32 12.21
N VAL A 80 5.63 -26.09 13.48
CA VAL A 80 6.21 -25.02 14.31
C VAL A 80 7.71 -25.24 14.52
N GLN A 81 8.16 -26.49 14.59
CA GLN A 81 9.57 -26.80 14.82
C GLN A 81 10.44 -26.41 13.61
N LEU A 82 10.02 -26.75 12.39
CA LEU A 82 10.71 -26.34 11.19
C LEU A 82 10.73 -24.82 11.05
N ALA A 83 9.62 -24.16 11.34
CA ALA A 83 9.51 -22.71 11.29
C ALA A 83 10.44 -22.02 12.31
N LEU A 84 10.45 -22.46 13.57
CA LEU A 84 11.36 -21.92 14.60
C LEU A 84 12.83 -22.18 14.24
N THR A 85 13.16 -23.37 13.74
CA THR A 85 14.52 -23.71 13.31
C THR A 85 14.97 -22.78 12.19
N GLY A 86 14.15 -22.60 11.15
CA GLY A 86 14.47 -21.71 10.02
C GLY A 86 14.60 -20.24 10.42
N VAL A 87 13.86 -19.77 11.44
CA VAL A 87 14.04 -18.42 11.99
C VAL A 87 15.37 -18.30 12.73
N LEU A 88 15.71 -19.26 13.58
CA LEU A 88 16.93 -19.24 14.38
C LEU A 88 18.20 -19.40 13.52
N GLU A 89 18.13 -20.19 12.45
CA GLU A 89 19.24 -20.31 11.48
C GLU A 89 19.62 -18.96 10.86
N LYS A 90 18.64 -18.10 10.53
CA LYS A 90 18.91 -16.72 10.05
C LYS A 90 19.66 -15.86 11.07
N LEU A 91 19.55 -16.21 12.35
CA LEU A 91 20.20 -15.53 13.46
C LEU A 91 21.54 -16.18 13.87
N GLY A 92 21.90 -17.32 13.27
CA GLY A 92 23.03 -18.14 13.70
C GLY A 92 22.79 -18.90 15.02
N LEU A 93 21.53 -19.02 15.44
CA LEU A 93 21.09 -19.63 16.69
C LEU A 93 20.56 -21.05 16.47
N LYS A 94 20.53 -21.84 17.55
CA LYS A 94 19.89 -23.15 17.61
C LYS A 94 18.70 -23.11 18.55
N VAL A 95 17.76 -24.04 18.38
CA VAL A 95 16.58 -24.19 19.25
C VAL A 95 16.98 -24.30 20.72
N ASN A 96 18.08 -24.99 21.04
CA ASN A 96 18.56 -25.18 22.41
C ASN A 96 19.21 -23.94 23.02
N ASP A 97 19.44 -22.88 22.24
CA ASP A 97 19.96 -21.60 22.75
C ASP A 97 18.83 -20.73 23.35
N VAL A 98 17.57 -21.12 23.10
CA VAL A 98 16.37 -20.50 23.65
C VAL A 98 15.81 -21.41 24.74
N GLY A 99 15.41 -20.80 25.87
CA GLY A 99 14.75 -21.48 26.97
C GLY A 99 13.32 -21.87 26.64
N GLU A 100 12.39 -21.57 27.55
CA GLU A 100 10.99 -21.92 27.35
C GLU A 100 10.33 -21.08 26.24
N TRP A 101 9.50 -21.76 25.44
CA TRP A 101 8.71 -21.15 24.38
C TRP A 101 7.25 -21.01 24.81
N SER A 102 6.64 -19.87 24.49
CA SER A 102 5.23 -19.59 24.80
C SER A 102 4.51 -18.93 23.63
N LEU A 103 3.24 -19.27 23.45
CA LEU A 103 2.37 -18.56 22.52
C LEU A 103 2.07 -17.18 23.10
N PHE A 104 2.44 -16.14 22.37
CA PHE A 104 2.25 -14.76 22.80
C PHE A 104 0.93 -14.17 22.28
N LYS A 105 0.69 -14.24 20.97
CA LYS A 105 -0.48 -13.65 20.32
C LYS A 105 -0.79 -14.36 19.01
N TYR A 106 -2.07 -14.35 18.62
CA TYR A 106 -2.50 -14.73 17.27
C TYR A 106 -3.31 -13.58 16.68
N VAL A 107 -2.99 -13.19 15.46
CA VAL A 107 -3.61 -12.05 14.79
C VAL A 107 -4.10 -12.48 13.41
N GLU A 108 -5.40 -12.32 13.17
CA GLU A 108 -5.97 -12.35 11.83
C GLU A 108 -5.80 -10.96 11.21
N GLU A 109 -5.01 -10.85 10.15
CA GLU A 109 -4.74 -9.57 9.53
C GLU A 109 -5.86 -9.16 8.56
N ALA A 110 -5.89 -7.87 8.23
CA ALA A 110 -6.84 -7.35 7.27
C ALA A 110 -6.61 -7.89 5.84
N GLU A 111 -7.71 -8.07 5.10
CA GLU A 111 -7.70 -8.65 3.75
C GLU A 111 -7.48 -7.60 2.67
N PHE A 112 -6.22 -7.22 2.47
CA PHE A 112 -5.83 -6.24 1.45
C PHE A 112 -5.91 -6.75 0.01
N GLY A 113 -5.91 -8.07 -0.19
CA GLY A 113 -5.92 -8.71 -1.51
C GLY A 113 -4.67 -8.40 -2.37
N PRO A 114 -4.58 -9.00 -3.57
CA PRO A 114 -5.45 -10.07 -4.08
C PRO A 114 -5.03 -11.48 -3.61
N GLY A 115 -3.96 -11.59 -2.81
CA GLY A 115 -3.51 -12.85 -2.21
C GLY A 115 -4.44 -13.37 -1.13
N PHE A 116 -4.15 -14.57 -0.62
CA PHE A 116 -4.88 -15.13 0.53
C PHE A 116 -4.74 -14.25 1.77
N PRO A 117 -5.75 -14.26 2.66
CA PRO A 117 -5.65 -13.65 3.99
C PRO A 117 -4.40 -14.17 4.71
N VAL A 118 -3.75 -13.30 5.50
CA VAL A 118 -2.57 -13.66 6.28
C VAL A 118 -2.94 -13.63 7.76
N ASN A 119 -2.59 -14.69 8.46
CA ASN A 119 -2.70 -14.75 9.91
C ASN A 119 -1.31 -14.91 10.51
N THR A 120 -0.99 -14.13 11.53
CA THR A 120 0.34 -14.15 12.15
C THR A 120 0.27 -14.71 13.57
N VAL A 121 1.10 -15.73 13.81
CA VAL A 121 1.34 -16.34 15.12
C VAL A 121 2.60 -15.72 15.70
N PHE A 122 2.49 -15.17 16.91
CA PHE A 122 3.62 -14.66 17.66
C PHE A 122 4.01 -15.65 18.75
N ILE A 123 5.26 -16.12 18.71
CA ILE A 123 5.83 -16.98 19.74
C ILE A 123 6.94 -16.21 20.45
N MET A 124 6.96 -16.28 21.78
CA MET A 124 7.98 -15.68 22.61
C MET A 124 8.92 -16.73 23.17
N GLY A 125 10.22 -16.41 23.17
CA GLY A 125 11.27 -17.20 23.81
C GLY A 125 12.28 -16.31 24.52
N LYS A 126 12.93 -16.84 25.55
CA LYS A 126 14.02 -16.16 26.26
C LYS A 126 15.35 -16.81 25.90
N LEU A 127 16.29 -16.06 25.33
CA LEU A 127 17.63 -16.60 25.05
C LEU A 127 18.34 -16.95 26.36
N LEU A 128 19.13 -18.02 26.34
CA LEU A 128 19.86 -18.50 27.52
C LEU A 128 21.21 -17.79 27.70
N ASP A 129 21.86 -17.38 26.60
CA ASP A 129 23.10 -16.61 26.60
C ASP A 129 22.99 -15.44 25.61
N GLY A 130 23.45 -14.26 26.03
CA GLY A 130 23.38 -13.00 25.28
C GLY A 130 24.64 -12.68 24.47
N ASN A 131 25.71 -13.48 24.62
CA ASN A 131 27.04 -13.14 24.12
C ASN A 131 27.35 -13.76 22.75
N GLN A 132 26.48 -13.54 21.77
CA GLN A 132 26.72 -13.97 20.40
C GLN A 132 27.11 -12.77 19.53
N ASN A 133 28.34 -12.82 19.01
CA ASN A 133 28.98 -11.77 18.22
C ASN A 133 28.09 -11.36 17.02
N CYS A 134 27.55 -10.14 17.05
CA CYS A 134 26.58 -9.65 16.07
C CYS A 134 27.31 -9.08 14.84
N GLN A 135 27.28 -9.78 13.70
CA GLN A 135 27.80 -9.26 12.42
C GLN A 135 26.88 -8.20 11.78
N GLY A 136 26.17 -7.39 12.58
CA GLY A 136 25.22 -6.38 12.07
C GLY A 136 23.93 -6.94 11.45
N LEU A 137 23.63 -8.23 11.65
CA LEU A 137 22.42 -8.89 11.12
C LEU A 137 21.19 -8.68 12.00
N TRP A 138 21.38 -8.50 13.30
CA TRP A 138 20.31 -8.28 14.27
C TRP A 138 20.77 -7.32 15.37
N LYS A 139 19.83 -6.74 16.11
CA LYS A 139 20.09 -5.82 17.24
C LYS A 139 19.06 -5.96 18.34
N TRP A 140 19.44 -5.57 19.56
CA TRP A 140 18.54 -5.44 20.70
C TRP A 140 17.83 -4.09 20.69
N MET A 141 16.52 -4.10 20.87
CA MET A 141 15.68 -2.89 20.92
C MET A 141 14.62 -3.03 22.01
N SER A 142 14.25 -1.91 22.63
CA SER A 142 13.07 -1.81 23.49
C SER A 142 11.86 -1.31 22.69
N THR A 143 10.66 -1.49 23.24
CA THR A 143 9.41 -0.96 22.65
C THR A 143 9.46 0.57 22.54
N GLU A 144 10.03 1.23 23.54
CA GLU A 144 10.18 2.70 23.59
C GLU A 144 11.09 3.20 22.46
N SER A 145 12.26 2.57 22.28
CA SER A 145 13.18 2.92 21.18
C SER A 145 12.56 2.70 19.81
N CYS A 146 11.80 1.60 19.64
CA CYS A 146 11.07 1.34 18.40
C CYS A 146 10.00 2.41 18.14
N LEU A 147 9.26 2.81 19.18
CA LEU A 147 8.24 3.85 19.08
C LEU A 147 8.84 5.20 18.67
N THR A 148 9.97 5.59 19.28
CA THR A 148 10.69 6.81 18.88
C THR A 148 11.10 6.77 17.41
N TRP A 149 11.62 5.64 16.92
CA TRP A 149 12.00 5.50 15.50
C TRP A 149 10.80 5.58 14.53
N LEU A 150 9.60 5.22 15.00
CA LEU A 150 8.38 5.26 14.20
C LEU A 150 7.70 6.64 14.20
N LEU A 151 7.82 7.41 15.28
CA LEU A 151 7.13 8.70 15.45
C LEU A 151 8.02 9.92 15.18
N GLU A 152 9.33 9.81 15.37
CA GLU A 152 10.29 10.90 15.16
C GLU A 152 11.20 10.58 13.97
N VAL A 153 10.58 10.40 12.80
CA VAL A 153 11.28 9.92 11.62
C VAL A 153 12.25 10.96 11.08
N LYS A 154 13.52 10.55 10.94
CA LYS A 154 14.54 11.31 10.22
C LYS A 154 14.75 10.70 8.84
N PRO A 155 14.77 11.50 7.77
CA PRO A 155 15.05 10.97 6.43
C PRO A 155 16.35 10.16 6.42
N CYS A 156 16.29 9.00 5.76
CA CYS A 156 17.40 8.06 5.62
C CYS A 156 17.80 7.30 6.90
N SER A 157 17.08 7.42 8.01
CA SER A 157 17.36 6.61 9.21
C SER A 157 16.90 5.16 9.06
N ASP A 158 17.42 4.29 9.94
CA ASP A 158 16.88 2.95 10.12
C ASP A 158 15.37 3.00 10.42
N ARG A 159 14.67 1.94 10.00
CA ARG A 159 13.21 1.82 10.06
C ARG A 159 12.81 0.59 10.87
N VAL A 160 11.63 0.63 11.48
CA VAL A 160 11.05 -0.49 12.23
C VAL A 160 9.86 -1.05 11.46
N GLY A 161 9.81 -2.37 11.28
CA GLY A 161 8.75 -3.03 10.52
C GLY A 161 7.44 -3.26 11.29
N PRO A 162 6.39 -3.70 10.59
CA PRO A 162 5.03 -3.79 11.12
C PRO A 162 4.83 -4.92 12.14
N LEU A 163 5.64 -5.97 12.18
CA LEU A 163 5.44 -7.05 13.14
C LEU A 163 5.72 -6.58 14.57
N VAL A 164 6.71 -5.70 14.77
CA VAL A 164 6.93 -5.02 16.05
C VAL A 164 5.68 -4.23 16.46
N VAL A 165 5.11 -3.47 15.53
CA VAL A 165 3.93 -2.64 15.80
C VAL A 165 2.73 -3.50 16.21
N LEU A 166 2.45 -4.52 15.40
CA LEU A 166 1.32 -5.43 15.55
C LEU A 166 1.38 -6.25 16.85
N ALA A 167 2.58 -6.67 17.26
CA ALA A 167 2.78 -7.52 18.43
C ALA A 167 2.94 -6.73 19.73
N LEU A 168 3.75 -5.67 19.72
CA LEU A 168 4.29 -5.09 20.95
C LEU A 168 3.85 -3.64 21.20
N ILE A 169 3.46 -2.91 20.17
CA ILE A 169 3.14 -1.48 20.28
C ILE A 169 1.63 -1.27 20.35
N ASN A 170 0.83 -1.89 19.47
CA ASN A 170 -0.62 -1.66 19.38
C ASN A 170 -1.41 -2.00 20.66
N ASP A 171 -0.89 -2.90 21.50
CA ASP A 171 -1.54 -3.23 22.77
C ASP A 171 -1.07 -2.32 23.93
N SER A 172 0.12 -1.73 23.79
CA SER A 172 0.78 -0.88 24.80
C SER A 172 0.40 0.59 24.65
N LEU A 173 0.48 1.10 23.41
CA LEU A 173 -0.32 2.23 23.00
C LEU A 173 -1.73 1.70 22.98
N GLN A 174 -2.56 1.95 23.98
CA GLN A 174 -3.99 1.69 23.82
C GLN A 174 -4.47 2.46 22.58
N SER A 175 -4.48 1.85 21.40
CA SER A 175 -5.00 2.41 20.15
C SER A 175 -6.49 2.06 20.13
N ALA A 176 -7.46 2.98 20.15
CA ALA A 176 -7.50 4.42 20.04
C ALA A 176 -8.54 4.97 21.06
N ALA A 177 -8.83 6.29 21.06
CA ALA A 177 -9.94 6.85 21.87
C ALA A 177 -11.31 6.38 21.36
N TRP A 178 -11.29 5.78 20.18
CA TRP A 178 -12.40 5.26 19.42
C TRP A 178 -12.12 3.79 19.14
N THR A 179 -13.10 2.93 19.42
CA THR A 179 -12.99 1.50 19.17
C THR A 179 -13.78 1.19 17.90
N LEU A 180 -13.08 0.82 16.83
CA LEU A 180 -13.72 0.25 15.66
C LEU A 180 -14.53 -1.00 16.05
N PRO A 181 -15.62 -1.32 15.32
CA PRO A 181 -16.35 -2.55 15.52
C PRO A 181 -15.40 -3.77 15.51
N PRO A 182 -15.50 -4.71 16.49
CA PRO A 182 -14.56 -5.84 16.63
C PRO A 182 -14.48 -6.78 15.43
N THR A 183 -15.48 -6.72 14.56
CA THR A 183 -15.56 -7.48 13.30
C THR A 183 -14.65 -6.93 12.22
N LEU A 184 -14.24 -5.66 12.31
CA LEU A 184 -13.37 -5.03 11.33
C LEU A 184 -11.92 -5.39 11.58
N ARG A 185 -11.28 -5.87 10.52
CA ARG A 185 -9.84 -6.12 10.51
C ARG A 185 -9.17 -4.93 9.84
N TYR A 186 -8.19 -4.36 10.51
CA TYR A 186 -7.39 -3.24 10.01
C TYR A 186 -5.91 -3.49 10.30
N GLN A 187 -5.05 -2.75 9.62
CA GLN A 187 -3.64 -2.63 9.97
C GLN A 187 -3.38 -1.22 10.49
N GLU A 188 -2.71 -1.10 11.62
CA GLU A 188 -2.15 0.18 12.06
C GLU A 188 -0.65 0.13 11.84
N TYR A 189 -0.17 0.88 10.85
CA TYR A 189 1.26 1.01 10.57
C TYR A 189 1.53 2.20 9.63
N PRO A 190 2.40 3.15 10.01
CA PRO A 190 3.01 3.30 11.35
C PRO A 190 1.95 3.61 12.43
N PRO A 191 2.33 3.64 13.73
CA PRO A 191 1.40 3.97 14.81
C PRO A 191 0.64 5.29 14.56
N GLY A 192 -0.67 5.28 14.77
CA GLY A 192 -1.57 6.39 14.46
C GLY A 192 -2.15 6.39 13.04
N VAL A 193 -1.67 5.53 12.14
CA VAL A 193 -2.16 5.40 10.76
C VAL A 193 -2.91 4.09 10.60
N VAL A 194 -4.24 4.16 10.70
CA VAL A 194 -5.13 3.00 10.56
C VAL A 194 -5.50 2.83 9.09
N ILE A 195 -5.35 1.61 8.58
CA ILE A 195 -5.59 1.25 7.18
C ILE A 195 -6.58 0.08 7.17
N LEU A 196 -7.76 0.34 6.61
CA LEU A 196 -8.87 -0.61 6.62
C LEU A 196 -9.29 -0.89 5.17
N PRO A 197 -9.09 -2.11 4.65
CA PRO A 197 -9.48 -2.46 3.29
C PRO A 197 -11.01 -2.60 3.20
N MET A 198 -11.68 -1.57 2.67
CA MET A 198 -13.13 -1.53 2.46
C MET A 198 -13.47 -2.19 1.13
N GLN A 199 -14.44 -3.09 1.10
CA GLN A 199 -14.94 -3.64 -0.16
C GLN A 199 -15.56 -2.54 -1.02
N SER A 200 -15.04 -2.37 -2.23
CA SER A 200 -15.31 -1.22 -3.09
C SER A 200 -15.57 -1.63 -4.54
N LYS A 201 -15.98 -0.68 -5.39
CA LYS A 201 -16.13 -0.91 -6.84
C LYS A 201 -14.80 -0.84 -7.59
N THR A 202 -13.71 -1.23 -6.94
CA THR A 202 -12.41 -1.33 -7.58
C THR A 202 -12.38 -2.45 -8.63
N ARG A 203 -11.32 -2.43 -9.44
CA ARG A 203 -11.11 -3.40 -10.50
C ARG A 203 -10.23 -4.55 -10.02
N LYS A 204 -10.41 -5.71 -10.66
CA LYS A 204 -9.53 -6.86 -10.44
C LYS A 204 -8.06 -6.48 -10.72
N PRO A 205 -7.11 -7.02 -9.96
CA PRO A 205 -7.27 -8.17 -9.06
C PRO A 205 -7.78 -7.83 -7.66
N PHE A 206 -7.89 -6.55 -7.30
CA PHE A 206 -8.36 -6.11 -6.00
C PHE A 206 -9.89 -6.20 -5.88
N LEU A 207 -10.34 -6.28 -4.64
CA LEU A 207 -11.77 -6.22 -4.26
C LEU A 207 -12.03 -5.09 -3.26
N THR A 208 -10.98 -4.44 -2.78
CA THR A 208 -11.02 -3.44 -1.72
C THR A 208 -10.25 -2.18 -2.10
N THR A 209 -10.71 -1.05 -1.55
CA THR A 209 -9.97 0.20 -1.47
C THR A 209 -9.62 0.45 -0.01
N ASN A 210 -8.40 0.87 0.29
CA ASN A 210 -7.95 1.15 1.64
C ASN A 210 -8.54 2.48 2.12
N LEU A 211 -9.39 2.40 3.13
CA LEU A 211 -9.78 3.55 3.94
C LEU A 211 -8.64 3.87 4.92
N VAL A 212 -8.00 5.03 4.78
CA VAL A 212 -6.95 5.46 5.72
C VAL A 212 -7.55 6.41 6.74
N ILE A 213 -7.28 6.18 8.03
CA ILE A 213 -7.84 6.92 9.14
C ILE A 213 -6.72 7.43 10.05
N PHE A 214 -6.76 8.74 10.32
CA PHE A 214 -5.99 9.41 11.37
C PHE A 214 -6.97 9.91 12.42
N ALA A 215 -6.84 9.46 13.66
CA ALA A 215 -7.69 9.94 14.75
C ALA A 215 -6.95 9.80 16.10
N PRO A 216 -6.01 10.71 16.37
CA PRO A 216 -5.16 10.67 17.56
C PRO A 216 -5.95 10.89 18.85
N LYS A 217 -5.46 10.32 19.96
CA LYS A 217 -6.12 10.41 21.28
C LYS A 217 -6.04 11.79 21.93
N GLN A 218 -4.90 12.46 21.78
CA GLN A 218 -4.66 13.76 22.37
C GLN A 218 -4.58 14.76 21.23
N VAL A 219 -5.60 15.63 21.14
CA VAL A 219 -5.56 16.78 20.26
C VAL A 219 -4.61 17.78 20.91
N SER A 220 -3.42 17.95 20.35
CA SER A 220 -2.54 19.04 20.73
C SER A 220 -2.89 20.26 19.88
N ASP A 221 -3.32 21.35 20.54
CA ASP A 221 -3.57 22.66 19.91
C ASP A 221 -2.28 23.41 19.58
N THR A 222 -1.12 22.75 19.52
CA THR A 222 0.15 23.39 19.14
C THR A 222 0.14 23.71 17.66
N VAL A 223 -0.57 24.79 17.32
CA VAL A 223 -0.47 25.52 16.08
C VAL A 223 0.88 26.24 16.14
N GLY A 224 1.93 25.60 15.62
CA GLY A 224 3.13 26.34 15.23
C GLY A 224 2.80 27.38 14.16
N ASP A 225 3.74 28.26 13.81
CA ASP A 225 3.60 29.35 12.82
C ASP A 225 3.25 28.91 11.35
N CYS A 226 2.73 27.70 11.15
CA CYS A 226 2.29 27.16 9.85
C CYS A 226 0.83 27.52 9.57
N SER A 227 0.56 28.06 8.38
CA SER A 227 -0.81 28.22 7.88
C SER A 227 -1.35 26.88 7.37
N PHE A 228 -2.38 26.35 8.02
CA PHE A 228 -3.07 25.13 7.59
C PHE A 228 -4.29 25.45 6.74
N VAL A 229 -4.50 24.72 5.64
CA VAL A 229 -5.70 24.87 4.79
C VAL A 229 -6.95 24.31 5.47
N ALA A 230 -6.77 23.34 6.36
CA ALA A 230 -7.82 22.79 7.20
C ALA A 230 -7.25 22.27 8.53
N HIS A 231 -8.09 22.29 9.57
CA HIS A 231 -7.79 21.72 10.88
C HIS A 231 -8.93 20.79 11.31
N GLY A 232 -8.60 19.62 11.86
CA GLY A 232 -9.56 18.61 12.30
C GLY A 232 -9.03 17.80 13.46
N ASP A 233 -9.91 17.02 14.07
CA ASP A 233 -9.55 16.10 15.16
C ASP A 233 -9.40 14.66 14.64
N ALA A 234 -9.94 14.39 13.44
CA ALA A 234 -9.75 13.17 12.69
C ALA A 234 -9.75 13.44 11.18
N LEU A 235 -9.19 12.49 10.43
CA LEU A 235 -9.16 12.49 8.97
C LEU A 235 -9.44 11.09 8.43
N ILE A 236 -10.32 11.01 7.43
CA ILE A 236 -10.51 9.84 6.58
C ILE A 236 -10.01 10.17 5.17
N VAL A 237 -9.30 9.23 4.55
CA VAL A 237 -8.91 9.27 3.13
C VAL A 237 -9.68 8.22 2.34
N ASP A 238 -10.23 8.63 1.20
CA ASP A 238 -10.87 7.78 0.18
C ASP A 238 -11.95 6.83 0.75
N PRO A 239 -13.10 7.36 1.19
CA PRO A 239 -14.18 6.56 1.78
C PRO A 239 -14.97 5.70 0.79
N GLY A 240 -14.39 5.31 -0.34
CA GLY A 240 -15.07 4.52 -1.34
C GLY A 240 -15.36 3.10 -0.85
N CYS A 241 -16.63 2.73 -0.87
CA CYS A 241 -17.10 1.41 -0.51
C CYS A 241 -18.37 1.08 -1.28
N ARG A 242 -18.67 -0.21 -1.46
CA ARG A 242 -19.93 -0.62 -2.11
C ARG A 242 -21.11 -0.36 -1.18
N HIS A 243 -22.30 -0.30 -1.77
CA HIS A 243 -23.55 -0.09 -1.06
C HIS A 243 -23.76 -1.05 0.13
N GLU A 244 -23.35 -2.32 -0.02
CA GLU A 244 -23.48 -3.33 1.04
C GLU A 244 -22.68 -2.99 2.31
N TYR A 245 -21.65 -2.15 2.19
CA TYR A 245 -20.75 -1.74 3.27
C TYR A 245 -21.00 -0.30 3.75
N HIS A 246 -22.09 0.34 3.29
CA HIS A 246 -22.44 1.67 3.77
C HIS A 246 -22.70 1.71 5.28
N GLU A 247 -23.34 0.69 5.85
CA GLU A 247 -23.60 0.66 7.30
C GLU A 247 -22.32 0.52 8.11
N GLU A 248 -21.35 -0.25 7.61
CA GLU A 248 -20.02 -0.35 8.17
C GLU A 248 -19.30 1.01 8.16
N LEU A 249 -19.34 1.73 7.04
CA LEU A 249 -18.78 3.08 6.96
C LEU A 249 -19.46 4.04 7.95
N LYS A 250 -20.78 3.97 8.16
CA LYS A 250 -21.47 4.78 9.17
C LYS A 250 -20.98 4.47 10.59
N GLN A 251 -20.78 3.19 10.92
CA GLN A 251 -20.27 2.78 12.23
C GLN A 251 -18.86 3.32 12.44
N ILE A 252 -18.00 3.26 11.42
CA ILE A 252 -16.65 3.84 11.46
C ILE A 252 -16.74 5.35 11.74
N VAL A 253 -17.53 6.09 10.95
CA VAL A 253 -17.68 7.55 11.10
C VAL A 253 -18.25 7.93 12.48
N ALA A 254 -19.20 7.16 13.01
CA ALA A 254 -19.79 7.39 14.32
C ALA A 254 -18.79 7.19 15.49
N CYS A 255 -17.71 6.44 15.26
CA CYS A 255 -16.63 6.29 16.22
C CYS A 255 -15.64 7.46 16.18
N LEU A 256 -15.62 8.26 15.11
CA LEU A 256 -14.65 9.34 14.94
C LEU A 256 -15.12 10.66 15.58
N PRO A 257 -14.18 11.54 15.98
CA PRO A 257 -14.48 12.92 16.36
C PRO A 257 -15.36 13.66 15.34
N GLU A 258 -16.25 14.51 15.83
CA GLU A 258 -17.20 15.27 15.00
C GLU A 258 -16.50 16.19 13.99
N LYS A 259 -15.38 16.80 14.39
CA LYS A 259 -14.53 17.66 13.54
C LYS A 259 -13.68 16.83 12.59
N LEU A 260 -14.36 16.15 11.68
CA LEU A 260 -13.80 15.22 10.71
C LEU A 260 -13.39 15.94 9.43
N ILE A 261 -12.17 15.69 8.97
CA ILE A 261 -11.74 16.00 7.61
C ILE A 261 -11.92 14.76 6.75
N VAL A 262 -12.46 14.93 5.54
CA VAL A 262 -12.49 13.90 4.51
C VAL A 262 -11.57 14.37 3.40
N PHE A 263 -10.58 13.55 3.04
CA PHE A 263 -9.71 13.81 1.91
C PHE A 263 -9.96 12.79 0.81
N VAL A 264 -10.00 13.24 -0.43
CA VAL A 264 -10.13 12.37 -1.59
C VAL A 264 -8.93 12.54 -2.49
N THR A 265 -8.27 11.43 -2.84
CA THR A 265 -7.10 11.43 -3.73
C THR A 265 -7.49 11.76 -5.16
N HIS A 266 -8.61 11.22 -5.67
CA HIS A 266 -9.15 11.51 -7.01
C HIS A 266 -10.61 11.03 -7.17
N HIS A 267 -11.22 11.25 -8.33
CA HIS A 267 -12.67 11.10 -8.56
C HIS A 267 -13.18 9.68 -8.87
N HIS A 268 -12.32 8.66 -8.94
CA HIS A 268 -12.81 7.32 -9.27
C HIS A 268 -13.77 6.81 -8.20
N LEU A 269 -14.78 6.05 -8.64
CA LEU A 269 -15.94 5.68 -7.82
C LEU A 269 -15.53 4.95 -6.54
N ASP A 270 -14.55 4.06 -6.63
CA ASP A 270 -14.03 3.29 -5.52
C ASP A 270 -13.23 4.10 -4.49
N HIS A 271 -13.10 5.42 -4.67
CA HIS A 271 -12.56 6.37 -3.69
C HIS A 271 -13.65 7.30 -3.13
N VAL A 272 -14.71 7.59 -3.90
CA VAL A 272 -15.68 8.65 -3.58
C VAL A 272 -17.08 8.17 -3.23
N GLU A 273 -17.44 6.91 -3.50
CA GLU A 273 -18.82 6.44 -3.35
C GLU A 273 -19.39 6.58 -1.92
N GLY A 274 -18.54 6.48 -0.89
CA GLY A 274 -18.98 6.66 0.49
C GLY A 274 -19.13 8.12 0.94
N LEU A 275 -18.74 9.12 0.13
CA LEU A 275 -18.85 10.54 0.50
C LEU A 275 -20.28 10.92 0.91
N SER A 276 -21.28 10.43 0.15
CA SER A 276 -22.68 10.74 0.43
C SER A 276 -23.17 10.17 1.76
N ILE A 277 -22.53 9.10 2.25
CA ILE A 277 -22.83 8.47 3.53
C ILE A 277 -22.18 9.27 4.66
N ILE A 278 -20.91 9.66 4.51
CA ILE A 278 -20.24 10.53 5.48
C ILE A 278 -21.02 11.83 5.64
N GLN A 279 -21.39 12.49 4.52
CA GLN A 279 -22.13 13.75 4.57
C GLN A 279 -23.45 13.65 5.33
N LYS A 280 -24.18 12.53 5.19
CA LYS A 280 -25.46 12.30 5.87
C LYS A 280 -25.27 12.06 7.36
N CYS A 281 -24.21 11.36 7.75
CA CYS A 281 -23.96 10.98 9.14
C CYS A 281 -23.20 12.03 9.93
N ASN A 282 -22.34 12.81 9.27
CA ASN A 282 -21.61 13.92 9.83
C ASN A 282 -21.67 15.14 8.86
N PRO A 283 -22.72 15.97 8.95
CA PRO A 283 -22.84 17.18 8.14
C PRO A 283 -21.79 18.26 8.43
N ASN A 284 -21.05 18.13 9.54
CA ASN A 284 -19.98 19.04 9.95
C ASN A 284 -18.61 18.64 9.37
N ALA A 285 -18.53 17.49 8.69
CA ALA A 285 -17.31 17.04 8.05
C ALA A 285 -16.89 17.99 6.92
N THR A 286 -15.58 18.25 6.83
CA THR A 286 -15.00 19.12 5.80
C THR A 286 -14.34 18.27 4.71
N LEU A 287 -14.83 18.36 3.47
CA LEU A 287 -14.23 17.68 2.32
C LEU A 287 -13.09 18.51 1.71
N LEU A 288 -11.93 17.89 1.55
CA LEU A 288 -10.77 18.40 0.82
C LEU A 288 -10.55 17.54 -0.43
N ALA A 289 -10.52 18.18 -1.60
CA ALA A 289 -10.28 17.51 -2.87
C ALA A 289 -9.76 18.51 -3.91
N HIS A 290 -9.13 18.00 -4.97
CA HIS A 290 -8.75 18.83 -6.11
C HIS A 290 -9.99 19.33 -6.88
N GLU A 291 -9.90 20.52 -7.48
CA GLU A 291 -11.05 21.12 -8.19
C GLU A 291 -11.55 20.22 -9.34
N ASN A 292 -10.63 19.64 -10.12
CA ASN A 292 -11.00 18.72 -11.21
C ASN A 292 -11.63 17.41 -10.70
N THR A 293 -11.31 16.97 -9.48
CA THR A 293 -12.01 15.85 -8.84
C THR A 293 -13.47 16.25 -8.57
N MET A 294 -13.68 17.42 -7.96
CA MET A 294 -15.01 17.93 -7.65
C MET A 294 -15.88 18.20 -8.88
N ARG A 295 -15.28 18.56 -10.02
CA ARG A 295 -15.99 18.71 -11.30
C ARG A 295 -16.48 17.38 -11.89
N ARG A 296 -15.87 16.25 -11.50
CA ARG A 296 -16.18 14.92 -12.04
C ARG A 296 -17.07 14.07 -11.13
N ILE A 297 -17.11 14.35 -9.83
CA ILE A 297 -18.08 13.72 -8.92
C ILE A 297 -19.44 14.42 -9.01
N GLY A 298 -20.51 13.66 -8.78
CA GLY A 298 -21.87 14.18 -8.84
C GLY A 298 -22.24 14.95 -7.58
N LYS A 299 -23.21 15.87 -7.69
CA LYS A 299 -23.84 16.51 -6.50
C LYS A 299 -24.51 15.50 -5.55
N GLY A 300 -24.80 14.29 -6.04
CA GLY A 300 -25.30 13.19 -5.21
C GLY A 300 -24.24 12.59 -4.30
N ASP A 301 -22.96 12.74 -4.64
CA ASP A 301 -21.82 12.23 -3.87
C ASP A 301 -21.47 13.22 -2.75
N TRP A 302 -21.36 14.51 -3.07
CA TRP A 302 -21.19 15.59 -2.11
C TRP A 302 -21.91 16.86 -2.59
N SER A 303 -22.74 17.44 -1.73
CA SER A 303 -23.55 18.63 -2.02
C SER A 303 -23.23 19.81 -1.09
N LEU A 304 -22.53 19.58 0.01
CA LEU A 304 -22.06 20.64 0.90
C LEU A 304 -20.87 21.39 0.27
N GLY A 305 -20.42 22.46 0.93
CA GLY A 305 -19.16 23.12 0.57
C GLY A 305 -17.97 22.16 0.66
N TYR A 306 -16.91 22.47 -0.07
CA TYR A 306 -15.63 21.77 -0.01
C TYR A 306 -14.49 22.79 -0.03
N THR A 307 -13.33 22.36 0.45
CA THR A 307 -12.09 23.12 0.38
C THR A 307 -11.24 22.57 -0.76
N SER A 308 -11.01 23.39 -1.79
CA SER A 308 -10.15 22.97 -2.90
C SER A 308 -8.69 22.95 -2.46
N VAL A 309 -7.97 21.89 -2.83
CA VAL A 309 -6.52 21.77 -2.65
C VAL A 309 -5.83 21.62 -3.99
N SER A 310 -4.58 22.09 -4.09
CA SER A 310 -3.79 22.17 -5.33
C SER A 310 -2.40 21.57 -5.21
N GLY A 311 -2.01 21.13 -4.01
CA GLY A 311 -0.66 20.67 -3.67
C GLY A 311 0.10 21.75 -2.90
N GLU A 312 0.95 21.33 -1.99
CA GLU A 312 1.78 22.15 -1.08
C GLU A 312 1.04 22.71 0.14
N GLU A 313 -0.26 22.49 0.27
CA GLU A 313 -1.00 22.86 1.48
C GLU A 313 -0.77 21.87 2.64
N ASP A 314 -0.73 22.39 3.87
CA ASP A 314 -0.69 21.55 5.07
C ASP A 314 -2.08 21.43 5.72
N ILE A 315 -2.38 20.24 6.23
CA ILE A 315 -3.57 19.89 7.00
C ILE A 315 -3.12 19.51 8.42
N LEU A 316 -3.80 20.02 9.44
CA LEU A 316 -3.56 19.66 10.84
C LEU A 316 -4.67 18.71 11.34
N VAL A 317 -4.30 17.50 11.75
CA VAL A 317 -5.23 16.49 12.28
C VAL A 317 -4.78 16.05 13.66
N GLY A 318 -5.38 16.62 14.71
CA GLY A 318 -5.10 16.25 16.10
C GLY A 318 -3.61 16.20 16.47
N GLY A 319 -2.80 17.10 15.93
CA GLY A 319 -1.35 17.16 16.13
C GLY A 319 -0.51 16.52 15.02
N HIS A 320 -1.11 15.77 14.10
CA HIS A 320 -0.44 15.30 12.87
C HIS A 320 -0.46 16.39 11.81
N ARG A 321 0.71 16.70 11.24
CA ARG A 321 0.81 17.57 10.06
C ARG A 321 0.88 16.69 8.81
N LEU A 322 -0.13 16.82 7.95
CA LEU A 322 -0.19 16.14 6.65
C LEU A 322 0.00 17.17 5.54
N THR A 323 0.95 16.94 4.64
CA THR A 323 1.18 17.81 3.48
C THR A 323 0.49 17.23 2.25
N VAL A 324 -0.33 18.03 1.56
CA VAL A 324 -0.97 17.67 0.30
C VAL A 324 0.06 17.72 -0.81
N ILE A 325 0.16 16.65 -1.59
CA ILE A 325 1.11 16.53 -2.70
C ILE A 325 0.34 16.36 -4.00
N PHE A 326 0.43 17.36 -4.89
CA PHE A 326 -0.05 17.18 -6.26
C PHE A 326 0.79 16.13 -6.98
N ALA A 327 0.10 15.14 -7.53
CA ALA A 327 0.65 13.89 -8.03
C ALA A 327 -0.03 13.44 -9.34
N PRO A 328 -0.09 14.29 -10.37
CA PRO A 328 -0.76 13.97 -11.61
C PRO A 328 -0.08 12.80 -12.34
N GLY A 329 -0.83 12.20 -13.26
CA GLY A 329 -0.36 11.10 -14.10
C GLY A 329 -1.37 9.98 -14.16
N HIS A 330 -1.88 9.52 -13.00
CA HIS A 330 -3.03 8.61 -12.94
C HIS A 330 -4.30 9.29 -13.45
N THR A 331 -4.59 10.49 -12.93
CA THR A 331 -5.57 11.45 -13.45
C THR A 331 -4.94 12.84 -13.41
N ASP A 332 -5.56 13.83 -14.05
CA ASP A 332 -5.15 15.24 -13.97
C ASP A 332 -5.49 15.92 -12.63
N SER A 333 -6.06 15.18 -11.68
CA SER A 333 -6.54 15.67 -10.39
C SER A 333 -6.00 14.88 -9.21
N HIS A 334 -5.13 13.90 -9.47
CA HIS A 334 -4.65 12.97 -8.46
C HIS A 334 -3.75 13.67 -7.44
N MET A 335 -4.06 13.40 -6.17
CA MET A 335 -3.35 13.91 -5.01
C MET A 335 -2.86 12.77 -4.12
N ALA A 336 -1.73 13.00 -3.47
CA ALA A 336 -1.19 12.18 -2.39
C ALA A 336 -1.14 12.97 -1.07
N LEU A 337 -1.01 12.28 0.05
CA LEU A 337 -0.82 12.89 1.37
C LEU A 337 0.47 12.37 2.01
N LEU A 338 1.35 13.26 2.43
CA LEU A 338 2.54 12.93 3.20
C LEU A 338 2.29 13.21 4.68
N ASP A 339 2.35 12.18 5.52
CA ASP A 339 2.46 12.37 6.97
C ASP A 339 3.89 12.75 7.34
N VAL A 340 4.08 13.98 7.77
CA VAL A 340 5.40 14.55 8.04
C VAL A 340 6.09 13.84 9.19
N SER A 341 5.34 13.46 10.23
CA SER A 341 5.92 12.90 11.46
C SER A 341 6.50 11.50 11.22
N THR A 342 5.76 10.67 10.48
CA THR A 342 6.16 9.29 10.18
C THR A 342 6.86 9.14 8.82
N ASN A 343 6.92 10.22 8.04
CA ASN A 343 7.39 10.24 6.66
C ASN A 343 6.73 9.16 5.78
N SER A 344 5.42 8.92 6.01
CA SER A 344 4.62 7.95 5.27
C SER A 344 3.84 8.65 4.17
N LEU A 345 3.89 8.10 2.95
CA LEU A 345 3.19 8.67 1.81
C LEU A 345 1.97 7.82 1.47
N ILE A 346 0.78 8.39 1.68
CA ILE A 346 -0.48 7.88 1.16
C ILE A 346 -0.52 8.23 -0.32
N VAL A 347 -0.23 7.23 -1.15
CA VAL A 347 0.15 7.41 -2.56
C VAL A 347 -1.03 7.36 -3.53
N GLY A 348 -2.24 7.13 -3.02
CA GLY A 348 -3.44 6.96 -3.85
C GLY A 348 -3.27 5.81 -4.84
N ASP A 349 -3.78 6.01 -6.05
CA ASP A 349 -3.63 5.10 -7.19
C ASP A 349 -2.39 5.33 -8.07
N HIS A 350 -1.43 6.15 -7.63
CA HIS A 350 -0.17 6.28 -8.37
C HIS A 350 0.63 4.97 -8.33
N CYS A 351 0.53 4.21 -7.24
CA CYS A 351 1.06 2.85 -7.11
C CYS A 351 0.05 1.96 -6.39
N VAL A 352 0.00 0.68 -6.78
CA VAL A 352 -0.81 -0.36 -6.12
C VAL A 352 0.05 -1.53 -5.66
N GLY A 353 -0.37 -2.24 -4.62
CA GLY A 353 0.42 -3.29 -3.95
C GLY A 353 0.74 -4.52 -4.80
N GLN A 354 0.06 -4.71 -5.94
CA GLN A 354 0.33 -5.77 -6.90
C GLN A 354 -0.10 -5.34 -8.30
N GLY A 355 0.73 -5.65 -9.30
CA GLY A 355 0.50 -5.26 -10.69
C GLY A 355 0.97 -3.82 -10.96
N SER A 356 0.30 -3.14 -11.89
CA SER A 356 0.64 -1.78 -12.31
C SER A 356 -0.61 -0.89 -12.35
N ALA A 357 -0.54 0.23 -11.65
CA ALA A 357 -1.51 1.33 -11.69
C ALA A 357 -1.97 1.66 -13.12
N ALA A 358 -3.27 1.67 -13.37
CA ALA A 358 -3.80 2.19 -14.64
C ALA A 358 -3.59 3.71 -14.70
N LEU A 359 -3.47 4.32 -15.88
CA LEU A 359 -3.62 5.78 -16.01
C LEU A 359 -4.89 6.04 -16.83
N ASP A 360 -5.76 6.88 -16.31
CA ASP A 360 -7.06 7.13 -16.92
C ASP A 360 -6.97 8.23 -17.98
N ILE A 361 -6.71 7.82 -19.22
CA ILE A 361 -6.64 8.72 -20.38
C ILE A 361 -7.90 9.58 -20.56
N THR A 362 -9.07 9.13 -20.10
CA THR A 362 -10.33 9.88 -20.22
C THR A 362 -10.46 10.98 -19.17
N SER A 363 -9.63 10.93 -18.13
CA SER A 363 -9.56 11.91 -17.05
C SER A 363 -8.19 12.58 -16.96
N GLY A 364 -7.52 12.74 -18.10
CA GLY A 364 -6.25 13.46 -18.20
C GLY A 364 -5.03 12.68 -17.70
N GLY A 365 -5.13 11.36 -17.57
CA GLY A 365 -3.97 10.52 -17.29
C GLY A 365 -2.86 10.75 -18.32
N ASN A 366 -1.62 10.81 -17.85
CA ASN A 366 -0.48 11.29 -18.64
C ASN A 366 0.82 10.62 -18.15
N MET A 367 1.55 10.03 -19.10
CA MET A 367 2.78 9.30 -18.77
C MET A 367 3.94 10.24 -18.37
N THR A 368 4.06 11.41 -18.98
CA THR A 368 5.09 12.40 -18.64
C THR A 368 4.93 12.86 -17.19
N GLU A 369 3.70 13.21 -16.81
CA GLU A 369 3.35 13.61 -15.44
C GLU A 369 3.57 12.44 -14.47
N TYR A 370 3.20 11.22 -14.85
CA TYR A 370 3.44 10.03 -14.05
C TYR A 370 4.94 9.81 -13.74
N PHE A 371 5.82 9.98 -14.74
CA PHE A 371 7.27 9.91 -14.52
C PHE A 371 7.74 11.03 -13.58
N GLN A 372 7.29 12.27 -13.78
CA GLN A 372 7.65 13.41 -12.92
C GLN A 372 7.20 13.20 -11.48
N THR A 373 5.95 12.78 -11.26
CA THR A 373 5.39 12.44 -9.95
C THR A 373 6.19 11.31 -9.28
N SER A 374 6.59 10.28 -10.03
CA SER A 374 7.40 9.19 -9.49
C SER A 374 8.77 9.67 -9.01
N TYR A 375 9.44 10.55 -9.76
CA TYR A 375 10.71 11.14 -9.33
C TYR A 375 10.53 12.07 -8.12
N LYS A 376 9.46 12.88 -8.09
CA LYS A 376 9.10 13.69 -6.92
C LYS A 376 8.94 12.82 -5.67
N PHE A 377 8.26 11.67 -5.78
CA PHE A 377 8.11 10.75 -4.65
C PHE A 377 9.43 10.08 -4.24
N LEU A 378 10.34 9.80 -5.18
CA LEU A 378 11.69 9.34 -4.86
C LEU A 378 12.49 10.40 -4.09
N GLU A 379 12.33 11.68 -4.44
CA GLU A 379 12.97 12.82 -3.77
C GLU A 379 12.41 13.05 -2.35
N LEU A 380 11.10 12.87 -2.16
CA LEU A 380 10.49 12.88 -0.81
C LEU A 380 11.08 11.78 0.08
N SER A 381 11.59 10.70 -0.50
CA SER A 381 12.21 9.57 0.20
C SER A 381 11.34 9.07 1.37
N PRO A 382 10.05 8.73 1.14
CA PRO A 382 9.17 8.29 2.20
C PRO A 382 9.72 7.01 2.83
N HIS A 383 9.39 6.77 4.10
CA HIS A 383 9.76 5.54 4.79
C HIS A 383 8.82 4.38 4.47
N THR A 384 7.63 4.69 3.95
CA THR A 384 6.58 3.72 3.63
C THR A 384 5.64 4.32 2.58
N LEU A 385 5.17 3.49 1.64
CA LEU A 385 4.06 3.85 0.75
C LEU A 385 2.78 3.14 1.20
N ILE A 386 1.69 3.89 1.29
CA ILE A 386 0.36 3.40 1.60
C ILE A 386 -0.50 3.54 0.33
N PRO A 387 -0.59 2.50 -0.51
CA PRO A 387 -1.45 2.52 -1.68
C PRO A 387 -2.92 2.39 -1.28
N MET A 388 -3.82 2.82 -2.17
CA MET A 388 -5.26 2.60 -1.98
C MET A 388 -5.71 1.19 -2.33
N HIS A 389 -4.85 0.39 -2.95
CA HIS A 389 -5.13 -1.01 -3.23
C HIS A 389 -3.93 -1.88 -2.85
N GLY A 390 -4.17 -2.91 -2.02
CA GLY A 390 -3.15 -3.83 -1.54
C GLY A 390 -2.48 -3.39 -0.23
N ARG A 391 -1.44 -4.12 0.17
CA ARG A 391 -0.72 -3.90 1.44
C ARG A 391 0.18 -2.67 1.37
N VAL A 392 0.47 -2.12 2.55
CA VAL A 392 1.54 -1.17 2.77
C VAL A 392 2.87 -1.69 2.22
N ASN A 393 3.60 -0.84 1.50
CA ASN A 393 4.91 -1.17 0.96
C ASN A 393 6.03 -0.59 1.83
N LEU A 394 6.93 -1.48 2.25
CA LEU A 394 8.08 -1.16 3.12
C LEU A 394 9.39 -0.95 2.36
N TRP A 395 9.35 -0.89 1.03
CA TRP A 395 10.51 -0.67 0.16
C TRP A 395 10.14 0.39 -0.89
N PRO A 396 9.84 1.62 -0.42
CA PRO A 396 9.20 2.66 -1.22
C PRO A 396 10.00 3.02 -2.47
N LYS A 397 11.33 3.18 -2.36
CA LYS A 397 12.17 3.51 -3.51
C LYS A 397 12.23 2.35 -4.48
N ASN A 398 12.40 1.12 -3.99
CA ASN A 398 12.37 -0.06 -4.83
C ASN A 398 11.05 -0.19 -5.62
N MET A 399 9.90 0.03 -4.97
CA MET A 399 8.59 -0.01 -5.62
C MET A 399 8.47 1.04 -6.71
N LEU A 400 8.79 2.31 -6.42
CA LEU A 400 8.73 3.41 -7.39
C LEU A 400 9.66 3.15 -8.59
N CYS A 401 10.88 2.69 -8.34
CA CYS A 401 11.83 2.30 -9.40
C CYS A 401 11.31 1.12 -10.24
N GLY A 402 10.67 0.13 -9.63
CA GLY A 402 10.04 -0.98 -10.33
C GLY A 402 8.95 -0.51 -11.30
N TYR A 403 8.12 0.45 -10.87
CA TYR A 403 7.11 1.07 -11.74
C TYR A 403 7.74 1.87 -12.89
N LEU A 404 8.75 2.69 -12.60
CA LEU A 404 9.50 3.44 -13.62
C LEU A 404 10.10 2.51 -14.67
N LYS A 405 10.77 1.44 -14.22
CA LYS A 405 11.36 0.42 -15.09
C LYS A 405 10.32 -0.29 -15.92
N ASN A 406 9.22 -0.74 -15.33
CA ASN A 406 8.13 -1.41 -16.05
C ASN A 406 7.58 -0.53 -17.18
N ARG A 407 7.38 0.77 -16.93
CA ARG A 407 6.93 1.74 -17.93
C ARG A 407 7.96 1.94 -19.05
N ARG A 408 9.26 1.99 -18.74
CA ARG A 408 10.33 2.09 -19.75
C ARG A 408 10.44 0.82 -20.59
N ASN A 409 10.39 -0.35 -19.97
CA ASN A 409 10.36 -1.63 -20.70
C ASN A 409 9.18 -1.69 -21.67
N ARG A 410 8.01 -1.15 -21.25
CA ARG A 410 6.85 -1.05 -22.13
C ARG A 410 7.13 -0.19 -23.36
N GLU A 411 7.72 0.98 -23.16
CA GLU A 411 8.11 1.88 -24.25
C GLU A 411 9.07 1.23 -25.22
N GLU A 412 10.06 0.48 -24.72
CA GLU A 412 10.98 -0.28 -25.55
C GLU A 412 10.26 -1.35 -26.39
N SER A 413 9.32 -2.11 -25.80
CA SER A 413 8.51 -3.08 -26.54
C SER A 413 7.64 -2.41 -27.61
N ILE A 414 7.07 -1.23 -27.31
CA ILE A 414 6.28 -0.45 -28.27
C ILE A 414 7.15 0.03 -29.44
N LEU A 415 8.34 0.59 -29.16
CA LEU A 415 9.28 1.02 -30.19
C LEU A 415 9.72 -0.16 -31.06
N LYS A 416 10.04 -1.32 -30.47
CA LYS A 416 10.36 -2.54 -31.23
C LYS A 416 9.20 -3.01 -32.10
N ALA A 417 7.96 -2.96 -31.61
CA ALA A 417 6.80 -3.34 -32.42
C ALA A 417 6.65 -2.42 -33.65
N ILE A 418 6.85 -1.12 -33.44
CA ILE A 418 6.86 -0.09 -34.49
C ILE A 418 7.97 -0.33 -35.51
N GLU A 419 9.21 -0.57 -35.06
CA GLU A 419 10.36 -0.86 -35.93
C GLU A 419 10.14 -2.11 -36.79
N ASN A 420 9.39 -3.08 -36.26
CA ASN A 420 9.00 -4.30 -36.97
C ASN A 420 7.76 -4.13 -37.86
N GLY A 421 7.28 -2.91 -38.08
CA GLY A 421 6.23 -2.58 -39.05
C GLY A 421 4.81 -2.49 -38.47
N ALA A 422 4.64 -2.34 -37.16
CA ALA A 422 3.31 -2.01 -36.61
C ALA A 422 2.89 -0.60 -37.05
N GLU A 423 1.77 -0.51 -37.76
CA GLU A 423 1.26 0.76 -38.29
C GLU A 423 0.14 1.34 -37.42
N THR A 424 -0.62 0.52 -36.70
CA THR A 424 -1.75 0.96 -35.88
C THR A 424 -1.57 0.68 -34.38
N LEU A 425 -2.35 1.36 -33.52
CA LEU A 425 -2.40 1.06 -32.09
C LEU A 425 -2.76 -0.40 -31.82
N PHE A 426 -3.66 -0.99 -32.61
CA PHE A 426 -4.04 -2.39 -32.44
C PHE A 426 -2.96 -3.37 -32.92
N ASP A 427 -2.13 -3.00 -33.91
CA ASP A 427 -0.95 -3.81 -34.27
C ASP A 427 0.06 -3.85 -33.12
N ILE A 428 0.29 -2.69 -32.49
CA ILE A 428 1.14 -2.59 -31.30
C ILE A 428 0.54 -3.43 -30.16
N VAL A 429 -0.77 -3.34 -29.90
CA VAL A 429 -1.44 -4.15 -28.86
C VAL A 429 -1.30 -5.64 -29.16
N ALA A 430 -1.58 -6.08 -30.39
CA ALA A 430 -1.48 -7.48 -30.78
C ALA A 430 -0.07 -8.06 -30.62
N ASN A 431 0.97 -7.22 -30.75
CA ASN A 431 2.36 -7.60 -30.52
C ASN A 431 2.70 -7.59 -29.02
N VAL A 432 2.57 -6.42 -28.39
CA VAL A 432 3.04 -6.13 -27.03
C VAL A 432 2.20 -6.84 -25.96
N TYR A 433 0.92 -7.06 -26.22
CA TYR A 433 -0.03 -7.73 -25.31
C TYR A 433 -0.53 -9.06 -25.88
N SER A 434 0.27 -9.74 -26.71
CA SER A 434 -0.09 -11.03 -27.34
C SER A 434 -0.48 -12.13 -26.35
N GLY A 435 0.04 -12.09 -25.11
CA GLY A 435 -0.32 -13.00 -24.02
C GLY A 435 -1.53 -12.60 -23.19
N VAL A 436 -2.16 -11.45 -23.49
CA VAL A 436 -3.31 -10.92 -22.74
C VAL A 436 -4.60 -11.24 -23.48
N ASP A 437 -5.64 -11.64 -22.73
CA ASP A 437 -6.97 -11.92 -23.27
C ASP A 437 -7.50 -10.75 -24.13
N CYS A 438 -8.00 -11.06 -25.32
CA CYS A 438 -8.49 -10.07 -26.29
C CYS A 438 -9.61 -9.18 -25.75
N SER A 439 -10.38 -9.63 -24.76
CA SER A 439 -11.38 -8.81 -24.08
C SER A 439 -10.78 -7.58 -23.40
N LEU A 440 -9.47 -7.61 -23.07
CA LEU A 440 -8.74 -6.54 -22.40
C LEU A 440 -8.01 -5.62 -23.38
N TRP A 441 -8.04 -5.89 -24.69
CA TRP A 441 -7.24 -5.15 -25.67
C TRP A 441 -7.65 -3.69 -25.83
N THR A 442 -8.91 -3.34 -25.55
CA THR A 442 -9.35 -1.92 -25.59
C THR A 442 -8.68 -1.11 -24.47
N ALA A 443 -8.56 -1.68 -23.27
CA ALA A 443 -7.79 -1.07 -22.19
C ALA A 443 -6.30 -1.01 -22.52
N ALA A 444 -5.75 -2.10 -23.06
CA ALA A 444 -4.35 -2.14 -23.49
C ALA A 444 -4.05 -1.06 -24.53
N ALA A 445 -4.96 -0.83 -25.50
CA ALA A 445 -4.83 0.23 -26.50
C ALA A 445 -4.77 1.62 -25.87
N SER A 446 -5.57 1.88 -24.83
CA SER A 446 -5.52 3.14 -24.07
C SER A 446 -4.17 3.31 -23.35
N ASN A 447 -3.62 2.23 -22.78
CA ASN A 447 -2.29 2.26 -22.17
C ASN A 447 -1.17 2.45 -23.21
N VAL A 448 -1.24 1.77 -24.37
CA VAL A 448 -0.32 1.99 -25.49
C VAL A 448 -0.36 3.44 -25.93
N ARG A 449 -1.55 4.03 -26.06
CA ARG A 449 -1.72 5.42 -26.47
C ARG A 449 -0.93 6.38 -25.57
N LEU A 450 -1.03 6.23 -24.25
CA LEU A 450 -0.29 7.03 -23.28
C LEU A 450 1.24 6.95 -23.46
N HIS A 451 1.74 5.74 -23.73
CA HIS A 451 3.16 5.53 -23.99
C HIS A 451 3.61 6.13 -25.33
N VAL A 452 2.80 5.99 -26.39
CA VAL A 452 3.09 6.61 -27.69
C VAL A 452 3.12 8.12 -27.54
N ASP A 453 2.11 8.74 -26.91
CA ASP A 453 2.06 10.20 -26.72
C ASP A 453 3.32 10.71 -25.98
N HIS A 454 3.82 9.94 -25.01
CA HIS A 454 5.06 10.27 -24.30
C HIS A 454 6.32 10.12 -25.16
N LEU A 455 6.42 9.04 -25.94
CA LEU A 455 7.52 8.84 -26.88
C LEU A 455 7.55 9.94 -27.96
N ASP A 456 6.38 10.38 -28.39
CA ASP A 456 6.21 11.46 -29.35
C ASP A 456 6.69 12.80 -28.80
N GLN A 457 6.30 13.13 -27.56
CA GLN A 457 6.81 14.31 -26.83
C GLN A 457 8.33 14.28 -26.67
N GLN A 458 8.92 13.09 -26.50
CA GLN A 458 10.37 12.88 -26.45
C GLN A 458 11.05 12.90 -27.82
N LYS A 459 10.29 13.06 -28.92
CA LYS A 459 10.77 12.99 -30.31
C LYS A 459 11.47 11.67 -30.65
N LYS A 460 11.00 10.57 -30.04
CA LYS A 460 11.52 9.21 -30.28
C LYS A 460 10.76 8.45 -31.36
N LEU A 461 9.65 8.99 -31.86
CA LEU A 461 8.91 8.44 -32.99
C LEU A 461 9.39 9.08 -34.31
N SER A 462 9.40 8.30 -35.40
CA SER A 462 9.70 8.84 -36.73
C SER A 462 8.54 9.73 -37.23
N LYS A 463 8.83 10.71 -38.09
CA LYS A 463 7.83 11.68 -38.60
C LYS A 463 6.67 11.02 -39.36
N ASP A 464 6.93 9.93 -40.07
CA ASP A 464 5.91 9.20 -40.84
C ASP A 464 4.94 8.46 -39.91
N LEU A 465 5.44 7.96 -38.78
CA LEU A 465 4.68 7.25 -37.77
C LEU A 465 3.85 8.18 -36.88
N HIS A 466 4.37 9.37 -36.61
CA HIS A 466 3.65 10.45 -35.91
C HIS A 466 2.33 10.80 -36.63
N PHE A 467 2.26 10.66 -37.96
CA PHE A 467 1.03 10.89 -38.72
C PHE A 467 0.03 9.74 -38.55
N ILE A 468 0.49 8.48 -38.59
CA ILE A 468 -0.39 7.31 -38.54
C ILE A 468 -1.00 7.12 -37.15
N ILE A 469 -0.25 7.37 -36.06
CA ILE A 469 -0.77 7.15 -34.70
C ILE A 469 -1.64 8.33 -34.20
N ASN A 470 -1.39 9.54 -34.69
CA ASN A 470 -2.20 10.71 -34.33
C ASN A 470 -3.43 10.95 -35.24
N PHE A 471 -3.40 10.54 -36.52
CA PHE A 471 -4.55 10.62 -37.43
C PHE A 471 -5.24 9.26 -37.70
N GLY A 472 -4.70 8.15 -37.17
CA GLY A 472 -5.21 6.80 -37.37
C GLY A 472 -6.50 6.51 -36.63
N TYR A 473 -7.61 6.91 -37.25
CA TYR A 473 -8.78 6.07 -37.47
C TYR A 473 -9.19 5.15 -36.30
N TRP A 474 -9.91 5.71 -35.31
CA TRP A 474 -10.89 4.90 -34.58
C TRP A 474 -12.05 4.44 -35.49
N ASP A 475 -12.16 4.97 -36.72
CA ASP A 475 -13.39 4.91 -37.52
C ASP A 475 -13.19 4.24 -38.90
N ARG A 476 -13.68 2.99 -39.04
CA ARG A 476 -14.25 2.37 -40.29
C ARG A 476 -13.46 1.41 -41.20
N LYS A 477 -12.39 0.73 -40.79
CA LYS A 477 -11.85 -0.35 -41.64
C LYS A 477 -11.40 -1.65 -40.98
N PHE A 478 -12.03 -2.07 -39.88
CA PHE A 478 -12.04 -3.50 -39.53
C PHE A 478 -13.43 -3.93 -39.08
N ARG A 479 -14.07 -4.75 -39.93
CA ARG A 479 -15.14 -5.63 -39.49
C ARG A 479 -14.52 -6.57 -38.46
N TYR A 480 -15.12 -6.56 -37.27
CA TYR A 480 -15.02 -7.62 -36.27
C TYR A 480 -14.63 -8.98 -36.89
N PRO A 481 -13.61 -9.70 -36.37
CA PRO A 481 -13.73 -11.14 -36.38
C PRO A 481 -15.04 -11.44 -35.64
N THR A 482 -15.98 -12.07 -36.33
CA THR A 482 -17.39 -12.27 -35.95
C THR A 482 -17.61 -13.13 -34.70
N GLN A 483 -16.74 -13.07 -33.68
CA GLN A 483 -16.89 -13.81 -32.43
C GLN A 483 -16.82 -12.98 -31.14
N CYS A 484 -16.50 -11.67 -31.18
CA CYS A 484 -16.53 -10.83 -29.98
C CYS A 484 -17.29 -9.54 -30.25
N ALA A 485 -18.62 -9.58 -30.16
CA ALA A 485 -19.45 -8.38 -30.15
C ALA A 485 -20.21 -8.28 -28.81
N GLN A 486 -20.18 -7.07 -28.25
CA GLN A 486 -20.79 -6.59 -26.99
C GLN A 486 -19.89 -6.63 -25.76
N LEU A 487 -19.03 -5.61 -25.53
CA LEU A 487 -18.66 -5.19 -24.17
C LEU A 487 -18.36 -3.67 -24.11
N ASN A 488 -18.81 -3.06 -23.00
CA ASN A 488 -18.69 -1.64 -22.60
C ASN A 488 -17.23 -1.17 -22.41
N PRO A 489 -16.94 0.15 -22.33
CA PRO A 489 -15.58 0.64 -22.14
C PRO A 489 -15.01 0.21 -20.78
N VAL A 490 -14.07 -0.73 -20.81
CA VAL A 490 -13.34 -1.25 -19.64
C VAL A 490 -11.92 -0.68 -19.68
N GLY A 491 -11.50 0.02 -18.63
CA GLY A 491 -10.07 0.23 -18.33
C GLY A 491 -9.60 -0.90 -17.42
N ILE A 492 -8.41 -1.44 -17.64
CA ILE A 492 -7.90 -2.64 -16.95
C ILE A 492 -6.47 -2.39 -16.48
N PHE A 493 -6.18 -2.86 -15.25
CA PHE A 493 -4.84 -3.07 -14.74
C PHE A 493 -4.20 -4.24 -15.51
N CYS A 494 -3.11 -4.00 -16.22
CA CYS A 494 -2.36 -5.10 -16.81
C CYS A 494 -1.61 -5.86 -15.70
N SER A 495 -2.12 -7.04 -15.37
CA SER A 495 -1.37 -8.07 -14.67
C SER A 495 -0.33 -8.64 -15.65
N GLU A 496 0.79 -7.96 -15.83
CA GLU A 496 1.96 -8.59 -16.44
C GLU A 496 2.77 -9.35 -15.38
N VAL A 497 3.18 -10.53 -15.80
CA VAL A 497 3.62 -11.72 -15.04
C VAL A 497 5.16 -11.75 -14.98
N PRO A 498 5.82 -12.45 -14.03
CA PRO A 498 5.53 -12.71 -12.61
C PRO A 498 6.35 -11.81 -11.66
#